data_AF-K7LMJ8-F1
#
_entry.id   AF-K7LMJ8-F1
#
_cell.length_a   1.000
_cell.length_b   1.000
_cell.length_c   1.000
_cell.angle_alpha   90.00
_cell.angle_beta   90.00
_cell.angle_gamma   90.00
#
_symmetry.space_group_name_H-M   'P 1'
#
loop_
_entity.id
_entity.type
_entity.pdbx_description
1 polymer ?
#
loop_
_entity_poly.entity_id
_entity_poly.type
_entity_poly.pdbx_seq_one_letter_code
_entity_poly.pdbx_strand_id
1 'polypeptide(L)'
;MVKECQHMLLGIALTQCLLSLQFEDCTFDWLYWSQAREPYSPDRVDYIKSLDAEKDTELLKYYGWNVPVECARTLRISTILLKKGVDRGLTPYEIGSIMSRENLNKESVIDEIICEAQESLLPGMEEYVFLESVSQIMDSRLISFQNRLSGIPSYII
;
A
#
# COMPACT_ATOMS: atom_id res chain seq x y z
N MET A 1 11.00 20.20 -4.17
CA MET A 1 11.05 19.07 -5.13
C MET A 1 11.37 17.73 -4.48
N VAL A 2 12.61 17.36 -4.09
CA VAL A 2 12.87 16.00 -3.48
C VAL A 2 12.02 15.74 -2.22
N LYS A 3 11.71 16.77 -1.44
CA LYS A 3 10.84 16.69 -0.26
C LYS A 3 9.36 16.47 -0.57
N GLU A 4 8.88 16.76 -1.78
CA GLU A 4 7.45 16.68 -2.12
C GLU A 4 7.02 15.24 -2.43
N CYS A 5 7.86 14.46 -3.12
CA CYS A 5 7.53 13.08 -3.52
C CYS A 5 7.44 12.15 -2.30
N GLN A 6 8.28 12.37 -1.29
CA GLN A 6 8.32 11.54 -0.09
C GLN A 6 7.13 11.77 0.86
N HIS A 7 6.51 12.96 0.81
CA HIS A 7 5.22 13.19 1.49
C HIS A 7 4.03 12.68 0.67
N MET A 8 4.25 12.38 -0.62
CA MET A 8 3.16 12.11 -1.54
C MET A 8 2.50 10.76 -1.27
N LEU A 9 3.21 9.72 -0.85
CA LEU A 9 2.57 8.42 -0.54
C LEU A 9 1.67 8.44 0.70
N LEU A 10 1.98 9.29 1.69
CA LEU A 10 1.07 9.55 2.81
C LEU A 10 -0.13 10.36 2.36
N GLY A 11 0.13 11.35 1.50
CA GLY A 11 -0.91 12.08 0.79
C GLY A 11 -1.82 11.12 0.03
N ILE A 12 -1.29 10.10 -0.62
CA ILE A 12 -2.03 9.12 -1.43
C ILE A 12 -2.93 8.24 -0.60
N ALA A 13 -2.45 7.66 0.50
CA ALA A 13 -3.31 6.82 1.33
C ALA A 13 -4.51 7.62 1.84
N LEU A 14 -4.30 8.89 2.21
CA LEU A 14 -5.35 9.81 2.63
C LEU A 14 -6.21 10.32 1.45
N THR A 15 -5.63 10.64 0.29
CA THR A 15 -6.40 11.07 -0.88
C THR A 15 -7.20 9.91 -1.45
N GLN A 16 -6.71 8.67 -1.38
CA GLN A 16 -7.46 7.49 -1.78
C GLN A 16 -8.64 7.27 -0.84
N CYS A 17 -8.39 7.37 0.47
CA CYS A 17 -9.41 7.39 1.52
C CYS A 17 -10.45 8.50 1.30
N LEU A 18 -10.10 9.62 0.67
CA LEU A 18 -11.00 10.74 0.39
C LEU A 18 -11.68 10.70 -0.99
N LEU A 19 -11.06 10.09 -1.99
CA LEU A 19 -11.47 10.21 -3.40
C LEU A 19 -12.06 8.93 -3.98
N SER A 20 -11.68 7.74 -3.50
CA SER A 20 -11.97 6.49 -4.22
C SER A 20 -12.19 5.31 -3.28
N LEU A 21 -13.37 4.68 -3.36
CA LEU A 21 -13.66 3.41 -2.67
C LEU A 21 -12.84 2.22 -3.19
N GLN A 22 -12.20 2.35 -4.35
CA GLN A 22 -11.46 1.27 -5.02
C GLN A 22 -10.16 1.80 -5.63
N PHE A 23 -9.13 0.95 -5.75
CA PHE A 23 -7.83 1.33 -6.35
C PHE A 23 -7.89 1.49 -7.88
N GLU A 24 -9.03 1.17 -8.52
CA GLU A 24 -9.08 0.81 -9.94
C GLU A 24 -8.58 1.89 -10.91
N ASP A 25 -8.68 3.17 -10.57
CA ASP A 25 -8.38 4.28 -11.49
C ASP A 25 -7.24 5.21 -11.05
N CYS A 26 -6.40 4.78 -10.11
CA CYS A 26 -5.38 5.67 -9.54
C CYS A 26 -4.07 5.63 -10.33
N THR A 27 -3.87 6.63 -11.19
CA THR A 27 -2.56 6.95 -11.76
C THR A 27 -1.87 7.99 -10.89
N PHE A 28 -0.70 7.62 -10.40
CA PHE A 28 0.12 8.48 -9.58
C PHE A 28 1.15 9.23 -10.43
N ASP A 29 0.91 10.51 -10.74
CA ASP A 29 1.80 11.30 -11.59
C ASP A 29 3.27 11.29 -11.11
N TRP A 30 3.46 11.27 -9.79
CA TRP A 30 4.78 11.23 -9.18
C TRP A 30 5.53 9.92 -9.39
N LEU A 31 4.87 8.83 -9.78
CA LEU A 31 5.56 7.59 -10.16
C LEU A 31 6.52 7.83 -11.33
N TYR A 32 6.21 8.77 -12.21
CA TYR A 32 7.04 9.10 -13.36
C TYR A 32 8.16 10.08 -13.04
N TRP A 33 8.19 10.65 -11.83
CA TRP A 33 9.25 11.54 -11.40
C TRP A 33 10.50 10.75 -11.02
N SER A 34 11.69 11.25 -11.38
CA SER A 34 12.95 10.56 -11.10
C SER A 34 13.14 10.27 -9.61
N GLN A 35 12.66 11.17 -8.75
CA GLN A 35 12.73 11.05 -7.29
C GLN A 35 11.95 9.85 -6.74
N ALA A 36 10.96 9.31 -7.45
CA ALA A 36 10.24 8.13 -6.99
C ALA A 36 11.09 6.86 -7.03
N ARG A 37 12.18 6.86 -7.80
CA ARG A 37 13.10 5.72 -7.90
C ARG A 37 14.23 5.78 -6.88
N GLU A 38 14.29 6.83 -6.07
CA GLU A 38 15.27 6.97 -5.01
C GLU A 38 14.78 6.28 -3.73
N PRO A 39 15.67 5.62 -2.97
CA PRO A 39 15.31 5.05 -1.68
C PRO A 39 14.86 6.15 -0.69
N TYR A 40 14.04 5.76 0.29
CA TYR A 40 13.68 6.65 1.39
C TYR A 40 14.91 7.01 2.23
N SER A 41 14.97 8.24 2.73
CA SER A 41 15.98 8.60 3.73
C SER A 41 15.71 7.91 5.07
N PRO A 42 16.72 7.72 5.94
CA PRO A 42 16.53 7.07 7.24
C PRO A 42 15.41 7.69 8.08
N ASP A 43 15.35 9.04 8.16
CA ASP A 43 14.28 9.74 8.88
C ASP A 43 12.88 9.41 8.35
N ARG A 44 12.75 9.16 7.03
CA ARG A 44 11.49 8.78 6.39
C ARG A 44 11.14 7.34 6.66
N VAL A 45 12.12 6.45 6.66
CA VAL A 45 11.93 5.05 7.05
C VAL A 45 11.40 4.98 8.47
N ASP A 46 12.00 5.73 9.40
CA ASP A 46 11.56 5.77 10.80
C ASP A 46 10.15 6.35 10.94
N TYR A 47 9.84 7.42 10.21
CA TYR A 47 8.49 7.97 10.17
C TYR A 47 7.47 6.97 9.63
N ILE A 48 7.77 6.29 8.52
CA ILE A 48 6.88 5.27 7.92
C ILE A 48 6.64 4.12 8.89
N LYS A 49 7.70 3.65 9.57
CA LYS A 49 7.58 2.60 10.60
C LYS A 49 6.68 3.01 11.76
N SER A 50 6.64 4.31 12.09
CA SER A 50 5.80 4.87 13.15
C SER A 50 4.32 5.02 12.80
N LEU A 51 3.94 4.89 11.52
CA LEU A 51 2.56 5.00 11.07
C LEU A 51 1.67 3.92 11.68
N ASP A 52 0.43 4.31 11.98
CA ASP A 52 -0.56 3.51 12.69
C ASP A 52 -1.97 3.92 12.23
N ALA A 53 -2.53 3.14 11.31
CA ALA A 53 -3.81 3.44 10.67
C ALA A 53 -4.98 3.53 11.66
N GLU A 54 -4.94 2.82 12.81
CA GLU A 54 -5.98 2.94 13.83
C GLU A 54 -5.88 4.28 14.54
N LYS A 55 -4.66 4.69 14.96
CA LYS A 55 -4.45 6.00 15.57
C LYS A 55 -4.80 7.14 14.62
N ASP A 56 -4.47 6.99 13.33
CA ASP A 56 -4.83 7.97 12.32
C ASP A 56 -6.36 8.07 12.19
N THR A 57 -7.07 6.93 12.14
CA THR A 57 -8.54 6.91 12.08
C THR A 57 -9.19 7.50 13.34
N GLU A 58 -8.66 7.19 14.53
CA GLU A 58 -9.11 7.75 15.81
C GLU A 58 -8.88 9.25 15.89
N LEU A 59 -7.74 9.72 15.39
CA LEU A 59 -7.41 11.15 15.36
C LEU A 59 -8.35 11.91 14.43
N LEU A 60 -8.67 11.37 13.25
CA LEU A 60 -9.65 11.95 12.33
C LEU A 60 -11.03 12.03 12.98
N LYS A 61 -11.44 10.97 13.68
CA LYS A 61 -12.69 10.93 14.45
C LYS A 61 -12.71 11.98 15.56
N TYR A 62 -11.60 12.18 16.27
CA TYR A 62 -11.46 13.20 17.30
C TYR A 62 -11.66 14.62 16.75
N TYR A 63 -11.20 14.89 15.53
CA TYR A 63 -11.43 16.17 14.83
C TYR A 63 -12.80 16.26 14.13
N GLY A 64 -13.70 15.30 14.36
CA GLY A 64 -15.08 15.33 13.87
C GLY A 64 -15.29 14.69 12.50
N TRP A 65 -14.28 14.04 11.93
CA TRP A 65 -14.43 13.28 10.69
C TRP A 65 -14.55 11.78 10.98
N ASN A 66 -15.78 11.25 10.85
CA ASN A 66 -16.02 9.81 10.87
C ASN A 66 -15.61 9.20 9.53
N VAL A 67 -14.46 8.53 9.49
CA VAL A 67 -13.94 7.85 8.30
C VAL A 67 -14.87 6.66 7.94
N PRO A 68 -15.37 6.57 6.70
CA PRO A 68 -16.14 5.41 6.25
C PRO A 68 -15.34 4.11 6.39
N VAL A 69 -16.03 2.98 6.57
CA VAL A 69 -15.38 1.68 6.83
C VAL A 69 -14.45 1.28 5.68
N GLU A 70 -14.88 1.51 4.45
CA GLU A 70 -14.14 1.22 3.23
C GLU A 70 -12.87 2.08 3.14
N CYS A 71 -12.99 3.35 3.52
CA CYS A 71 -11.89 4.30 3.54
C CYS A 71 -10.85 3.94 4.62
N ALA A 72 -11.32 3.53 5.80
CA ALA A 72 -10.46 3.03 6.88
C ALA A 72 -9.74 1.73 6.47
N ARG A 73 -10.44 0.81 5.78
CA ARG A 73 -9.82 -0.40 5.22
C ARG A 73 -8.71 -0.06 4.22
N THR A 74 -8.98 0.83 3.27
CA THR A 74 -7.96 1.30 2.30
C THR A 74 -6.75 1.91 3.00
N LEU A 75 -6.97 2.73 4.03
CA LEU A 75 -5.89 3.31 4.84
C LEU A 75 -5.04 2.22 5.52
N ARG A 76 -5.68 1.22 6.13
CA ARG A 76 -4.99 0.10 6.79
C ARG A 76 -4.15 -0.71 5.81
N ILE A 77 -4.74 -1.11 4.69
CA ILE A 77 -4.04 -1.91 3.67
C ILE A 77 -2.87 -1.13 3.06
N SER A 78 -3.08 0.15 2.74
CA SER A 78 -2.01 1.02 2.21
C SER A 78 -0.88 1.20 3.23
N THR A 79 -1.22 1.32 4.51
CA THR A 79 -0.24 1.42 5.60
C THR A 79 0.56 0.12 5.75
N ILE A 80 -0.08 -1.04 5.66
CA ILE A 80 0.59 -2.35 5.67
C ILE A 80 1.56 -2.45 4.50
N LEU A 81 1.13 -2.11 3.29
CA LEU A 81 1.98 -2.13 2.08
C LEU A 81 3.18 -1.20 2.21
N LEU A 82 2.96 0.03 2.65
CA LEU A 82 4.01 1.03 2.80
C LEU A 82 5.07 0.56 3.80
N LYS A 83 4.66 0.07 4.97
CA LYS A 83 5.59 -0.43 6.00
C LYS A 83 6.36 -1.64 5.52
N LYS A 84 5.68 -2.65 4.99
CA LYS A 84 6.31 -3.88 4.47
C LYS A 84 7.23 -3.62 3.28
N GLY A 85 6.89 -2.68 2.41
CA GLY A 85 7.70 -2.28 1.27
C GLY A 85 8.97 -1.56 1.72
N VAL A 86 8.86 -0.61 2.65
CA VAL A 86 10.01 0.11 3.21
C VAL A 86 10.95 -0.81 3.99
N ASP A 87 10.42 -1.74 4.79
CA ASP A 87 11.22 -2.74 5.50
C ASP A 87 12.04 -3.64 4.56
N ARG A 88 11.57 -3.78 3.31
CA ARG A 88 12.21 -4.52 2.23
C ARG A 88 13.12 -3.66 1.35
N GLY A 89 13.26 -2.37 1.65
CA GLY A 89 14.08 -1.43 0.87
C GLY A 89 13.46 -1.00 -0.46
N LEU A 90 12.15 -1.17 -0.64
CA LEU A 90 11.46 -0.73 -1.85
C LEU A 90 11.39 0.80 -1.92
N THR A 91 11.56 1.31 -3.14
CA THR A 91 11.42 2.71 -3.50
C THR A 91 9.95 3.13 -3.58
N PRO A 92 9.64 4.44 -3.50
CA PRO A 92 8.31 4.96 -3.79
C PRO A 92 7.69 4.43 -5.08
N TYR A 93 8.49 4.32 -6.14
CA TYR A 93 8.08 3.82 -7.45
C TYR A 93 7.61 2.37 -7.37
N GLU A 94 8.41 1.51 -6.74
CA GLU A 94 8.10 0.10 -6.58
C GLU A 94 6.83 -0.10 -5.76
N ILE A 95 6.68 0.62 -4.65
CA ILE A 95 5.49 0.56 -3.81
C ILE A 95 4.25 1.06 -4.57
N GLY A 96 4.32 2.23 -5.22
CA GLY A 96 3.16 2.75 -5.95
C GLY A 96 2.83 1.95 -7.21
N SER A 97 3.80 1.24 -7.81
CA SER A 97 3.55 0.30 -8.91
C SER A 97 2.75 -0.93 -8.50
N ILE A 98 2.79 -1.31 -7.21
CA ILE A 98 1.95 -2.38 -6.65
C ILE A 98 0.51 -1.90 -6.48
N MET A 99 0.32 -0.61 -6.15
CA MET A 99 -0.99 0.00 -5.98
C MET A 99 -1.68 0.35 -7.31
N SER A 100 -0.90 0.51 -8.39
CA SER A 100 -1.40 0.98 -9.69
C SER A 100 -1.58 -0.17 -10.65
N ARG A 101 -2.51 -0.02 -11.60
CA ARG A 101 -2.66 -0.97 -12.72
C ARG A 101 -1.54 -0.78 -13.74
N GLU A 102 -1.02 -1.88 -14.26
CA GLU A 102 -0.08 -1.83 -15.39
C GLU A 102 -0.79 -1.37 -16.68
N ASN A 103 -2.06 -1.74 -16.85
CA ASN A 103 -2.94 -1.36 -17.94
C ASN A 103 -4.41 -1.55 -17.53
N LEU A 104 -5.35 -0.99 -18.29
CA LEU A 104 -6.79 -1.05 -18.00
C LEU A 104 -7.37 -2.48 -17.94
N ASN A 105 -6.67 -3.48 -18.49
CA ASN A 105 -7.13 -4.87 -18.56
C ASN A 105 -6.54 -5.76 -17.47
N LYS A 106 -5.70 -5.21 -16.57
CA LYS A 106 -5.05 -5.96 -15.50
C LYS A 106 -5.29 -5.25 -14.17
N GLU A 107 -5.81 -6.00 -13.21
CA GLU A 107 -5.94 -5.53 -11.83
C GLU A 107 -4.58 -5.13 -11.26
N SER A 108 -4.61 -4.24 -10.27
CA SER A 108 -3.39 -3.90 -9.54
C SER A 108 -2.97 -5.10 -8.68
N VAL A 109 -1.69 -5.19 -8.35
CA VAL A 109 -1.22 -6.26 -7.45
C VAL A 109 -1.92 -6.15 -6.08
N ILE A 110 -2.26 -4.93 -5.64
CA ILE A 110 -3.01 -4.74 -4.40
C ILE A 110 -4.46 -5.24 -4.50
N ASP A 111 -5.13 -5.06 -5.63
CA ASP A 111 -6.47 -5.61 -5.87
C ASP A 111 -6.43 -7.15 -5.86
N GLU A 112 -5.45 -7.77 -6.54
CA GLU A 112 -5.26 -9.22 -6.53
C GLU A 112 -5.06 -9.76 -5.09
N ILE A 113 -4.26 -9.05 -4.27
CA ILE A 113 -4.04 -9.41 -2.85
C ILE A 113 -5.36 -9.35 -2.07
N ILE A 114 -6.15 -8.29 -2.29
CA ILE A 114 -7.43 -8.08 -1.60
C ILE A 114 -8.43 -9.18 -2.00
N CYS A 115 -8.54 -9.48 -3.29
CA CYS A 115 -9.42 -10.54 -3.79
C CYS A 115 -9.01 -11.90 -3.23
N GLU A 116 -7.72 -12.26 -3.27
CA GLU A 116 -7.23 -13.53 -2.71
C GLU A 116 -7.51 -13.62 -1.19
N ALA A 117 -7.34 -12.52 -0.46
CA ALA A 117 -7.65 -12.47 0.97
C ALA A 117 -9.16 -12.64 1.23
N GLN A 118 -10.02 -12.03 0.42
CA GLN A 118 -11.48 -12.16 0.52
C GLN A 118 -11.94 -13.59 0.21
N GLU A 119 -11.37 -14.23 -0.81
CA GLU A 119 -11.70 -15.62 -1.19
C GLU A 119 -11.19 -16.64 -0.16
N SER A 120 -10.09 -16.35 0.53
CA SER A 120 -9.53 -17.22 1.57
C SER A 120 -10.35 -17.27 2.86
N LEU A 121 -11.32 -16.36 3.04
CA LEU A 121 -12.05 -16.19 4.29
C LEU A 121 -13.55 -16.43 4.13
N LEU A 122 -14.19 -16.90 5.20
CA LEU A 122 -15.64 -17.04 5.23
C LEU A 122 -16.31 -15.65 5.33
N PRO A 123 -17.51 -15.48 4.76
CA PRO A 123 -18.31 -14.27 4.98
C PRO A 123 -18.54 -14.03 6.47
N GLY A 124 -18.31 -12.79 6.94
CA GLY A 124 -18.54 -12.39 8.34
C GLY A 124 -17.36 -12.57 9.28
N MET A 125 -16.17 -12.92 8.78
CA MET A 125 -14.94 -12.87 9.59
C MET A 125 -14.60 -11.44 10.03
N GLU A 126 -14.00 -11.32 11.20
CA GLU A 126 -13.56 -10.05 11.79
C GLU A 126 -12.55 -9.33 10.88
N GLU A 127 -12.62 -7.99 10.82
CA GLU A 127 -11.75 -7.15 9.96
C GLU A 127 -10.26 -7.40 10.24
N TYR A 128 -9.88 -7.64 11.50
CA TYR A 128 -8.51 -7.98 11.87
C TYR A 128 -8.01 -9.25 11.19
N VAL A 129 -8.86 -10.28 11.08
CA VAL A 129 -8.50 -11.55 10.41
C VAL A 129 -8.32 -11.32 8.91
N PHE A 130 -9.16 -10.49 8.31
CA PHE A 130 -9.02 -10.08 6.92
C PHE A 130 -7.70 -9.35 6.65
N LEU A 131 -7.34 -8.37 7.48
CA LEU A 131 -6.09 -7.63 7.35
C LEU A 131 -4.85 -8.49 7.58
N GLU A 132 -4.94 -9.50 8.45
CA GLU A 132 -3.87 -10.48 8.65
C GLU A 132 -3.69 -11.35 7.41
N SER A 133 -4.78 -11.81 6.78
CA SER A 133 -4.72 -12.53 5.50
C SER A 133 -4.08 -11.67 4.39
N VAL A 134 -4.53 -10.42 4.25
CA VAL A 134 -3.92 -9.43 3.32
C VAL A 134 -2.43 -9.27 3.58
N SER A 135 -2.02 -9.14 4.85
CA SER A 135 -0.63 -8.99 5.27
C SER A 135 0.24 -10.18 4.83
N GLN A 136 -0.24 -11.41 4.99
CA GLN A 136 0.48 -12.64 4.64
C GLN A 136 0.59 -12.85 3.12
N ILE A 137 -0.50 -12.63 2.39
CA ILE A 137 -0.51 -12.71 0.92
C ILE A 137 0.41 -11.63 0.35
N MET A 138 0.37 -10.43 0.92
CA MET A 138 1.25 -9.33 0.54
C MET A 138 2.73 -9.66 0.76
N ASP A 139 3.11 -10.32 1.85
CA ASP A 139 4.50 -10.76 2.06
C ASP A 139 4.97 -11.66 0.92
N SER A 140 4.14 -12.61 0.49
CA SER A 140 4.42 -13.54 -0.61
C SER A 140 4.56 -12.79 -1.95
N ARG A 141 3.67 -11.84 -2.23
CA ARG A 141 3.72 -11.00 -3.44
C ARG A 141 4.93 -10.08 -3.47
N LEU A 142 5.30 -9.47 -2.33
CA LEU A 142 6.47 -8.61 -2.21
C LEU A 142 7.78 -9.39 -2.41
N ILE A 143 7.88 -10.60 -1.87
CA ILE A 143 9.03 -11.49 -2.12
C ILE A 143 9.16 -11.76 -3.63
N SER A 144 8.07 -12.21 -4.28
CA SER A 144 8.06 -12.45 -5.73
C SER A 144 8.41 -11.19 -6.54
N PHE A 145 7.93 -10.03 -6.13
CA PHE A 145 8.25 -8.74 -6.75
C PHE A 145 9.75 -8.41 -6.64
N GLN A 146 10.35 -8.55 -5.46
CA GLN A 146 11.78 -8.31 -5.26
C GLN A 146 12.66 -9.29 -6.06
N ASN A 147 12.27 -10.56 -6.18
CA ASN A 147 13.01 -11.54 -6.97
C ASN A 147 13.02 -11.20 -8.47
N ARG A 148 11.88 -10.69 -8.99
CA ARG A 148 11.81 -10.19 -10.37
C ARG A 148 12.73 -9.00 -10.60
N LEU A 149 12.83 -8.09 -9.63
CA LEU A 149 13.71 -6.92 -9.70
C LEU A 149 15.20 -7.27 -9.65
N SER A 150 15.57 -8.27 -8.85
CA SER A 150 16.96 -8.76 -8.74
C SER A 150 17.36 -9.70 -9.89
N GLY A 151 16.44 -10.03 -10.79
CA GLY A 151 16.66 -10.97 -11.88
C GLY A 151 16.80 -12.43 -11.42
N ILE A 152 16.37 -12.76 -10.19
CA ILE A 152 16.38 -14.13 -9.67
C ILE A 152 15.17 -14.87 -10.27
N PRO A 153 15.38 -15.96 -11.03
CA PRO A 153 14.29 -16.73 -11.60
C PRO A 153 13.38 -17.35 -10.53
N SER A 154 12.07 -17.37 -10.77
CA SER A 154 11.04 -17.82 -9.81
C SER A 154 11.13 -19.30 -9.39
N TYR A 155 11.93 -20.12 -10.08
CA TYR A 155 12.13 -21.54 -9.76
C TYR A 155 13.21 -21.79 -8.68
N ILE A 156 13.83 -20.74 -8.14
CA ILE A 156 14.89 -20.83 -7.11
C ILE A 156 14.31 -20.70 -5.69
N ILE A 157 12.98 -20.62 -5.53
CA ILE A 157 12.26 -20.56 -4.24
C ILE A 157 11.31 -21.75 -4.14
#